data_AF-A0A369R7L9-F1
#
_entry.id   AF-A0A369R7L9-F1
#
_cell.length_a   1.000
_cell.length_b   1.000
_cell.length_c   1.000
_cell.angle_alpha   90.00
_cell.angle_beta   90.00
_cell.angle_gamma   90.00
#
_symmetry.space_group_name_H-M   'P 1'
#
loop_
_entity.id
_entity.type
_entity.pdbx_description
1 polymer ?
#
loop_
_entity_poly.entity_id
_entity_poly.type
_entity_poly.pdbx_seq_one_letter_code
_entity_poly.pdbx_strand_id
1 'polypeptide(L)'
;MNQSLHETPPRAISSKIEAFGWVMQRFTGLGLVLFLALHFWVQHMPNGFLATATEYNDIVAEFATKSPEYAEAIADGHIKEALPEEHVITYSSVAARLANPLWKAIDIMLLLFALAHGLNGLNNVLVDYVQRAALRKALFAGSLAVCLFLSVQGIASILAAGSGA
;
A
#
# COMPACT_ATOMS: atom_id res chain seq x y z
N MET A 1 -23.42 49.73 29.25
CA MET A 1 -22.83 49.64 27.90
C MET A 1 -22.86 48.17 27.51
N ASN A 2 -23.78 47.81 26.60
CA ASN A 2 -24.17 46.44 26.28
C ASN A 2 -23.11 45.80 25.36
N GLN A 3 -22.36 44.80 25.84
CA GLN A 3 -21.52 43.97 24.98
C GLN A 3 -22.42 42.92 24.33
N SER A 4 -22.94 43.24 23.14
CA SER A 4 -23.57 42.23 22.27
C SER A 4 -22.47 41.28 21.80
N LEU A 5 -22.39 40.12 22.45
CA LEU A 5 -21.61 38.98 22.01
C LEU A 5 -21.98 38.70 20.54
N HIS A 6 -20.98 38.79 19.67
CA HIS A 6 -21.13 38.51 18.26
C HIS A 6 -21.26 36.99 18.11
N GLU A 7 -22.44 36.45 18.41
CA GLU A 7 -22.74 35.04 18.20
C GLU A 7 -22.74 34.79 16.69
N THR A 8 -21.62 34.29 16.19
CA THR A 8 -21.58 33.71 14.84
C THR A 8 -22.53 32.52 14.82
N PRO A 9 -23.51 32.47 13.88
CA PRO A 9 -24.48 31.38 13.84
C PRO A 9 -23.76 30.04 13.68
N PRO A 10 -24.25 28.96 14.31
CA PRO A 10 -23.64 27.64 14.21
C PRO A 10 -23.62 27.21 12.74
N ARG A 11 -22.45 26.78 12.26
CA ARG A 11 -22.24 26.31 10.88
C ARG A 11 -23.06 25.02 10.68
N ALA A 12 -24.32 25.14 10.29
CA ALA A 12 -25.31 24.05 10.29
C ALA A 12 -25.19 23.07 9.10
N ILE A 13 -24.13 23.16 8.30
CA ILE A 13 -23.83 22.24 7.20
C ILE A 13 -22.44 21.68 7.53
N SER A 14 -22.29 20.59 8.28
CA SER A 14 -21.91 19.30 7.68
C SER A 14 -21.61 18.19 8.73
N SER A 15 -22.35 18.11 9.84
CA SER A 15 -22.07 17.13 10.92
C SER A 15 -22.06 15.68 10.43
N LYS A 16 -22.90 15.33 9.45
CA LYS A 16 -22.99 13.96 8.91
C LYS A 16 -21.76 13.56 8.10
N ILE A 17 -21.19 14.46 7.29
CA ILE A 17 -20.02 14.15 6.46
C ILE A 17 -18.77 14.04 7.33
N GLU A 18 -18.65 14.90 8.35
CA GLU A 18 -17.56 14.84 9.33
C GLU A 18 -17.65 13.55 10.17
N ALA A 19 -18.84 13.20 10.65
CA ALA A 19 -19.07 11.95 11.37
C ALA A 19 -18.77 10.73 10.48
N PHE A 20 -19.19 10.76 9.21
CA PHE A 20 -18.88 9.69 8.26
C PHE A 20 -17.37 9.56 8.03
N GLY A 21 -16.66 10.67 7.77
CA GLY A 21 -15.21 10.67 7.61
C GLY A 21 -14.49 10.12 8.84
N TRP A 22 -14.95 10.47 10.04
CA TRP A 22 -14.43 9.92 11.29
C TRP A 22 -14.68 8.40 11.42
N VAL A 23 -15.90 7.92 11.12
CA VAL A 23 -16.21 6.48 11.16
C VAL A 23 -15.34 5.72 10.15
N MET A 24 -15.18 6.26 8.94
CA MET A 24 -14.35 5.65 7.91
C MET A 24 -12.88 5.57 8.35
N GLN A 25 -12.35 6.56 9.08
CA GLN A 25 -11.00 6.46 9.67
C GLN A 25 -10.85 5.27 10.62
N ARG A 26 -11.86 5.01 11.45
CA ARG A 26 -11.84 3.87 12.39
C ARG A 26 -11.98 2.54 11.69
N PHE A 27 -12.92 2.45 10.75
CA PHE A 27 -13.15 1.23 9.99
C PHE A 27 -11.93 0.82 9.15
N THR A 28 -11.40 1.77 8.36
CA THR A 28 -10.20 1.52 7.54
C THR A 28 -8.97 1.30 8.42
N GLY A 29 -8.82 2.02 9.53
CA GLY A 29 -7.71 1.83 10.47
C GLY A 29 -7.71 0.45 11.12
N LEU A 30 -8.87 -0.03 11.59
CA LEU A 30 -9.00 -1.39 12.13
C LEU A 30 -8.71 -2.46 11.07
N GLY A 31 -9.22 -2.24 9.85
CA GLY A 31 -8.91 -3.10 8.72
C GLY A 31 -7.42 -3.12 8.40
N LEU A 32 -6.73 -1.97 8.46
CA LEU A 32 -5.29 -1.89 8.25
C LEU A 32 -4.51 -2.65 9.32
N VAL A 33 -4.91 -2.63 10.59
CA VAL A 33 -4.26 -3.45 11.62
C VAL A 33 -4.29 -4.93 11.22
N LEU A 34 -5.45 -5.43 10.78
CA LEU A 34 -5.61 -6.81 10.34
C LEU A 34 -4.79 -7.12 9.08
N PHE A 35 -5.00 -6.35 8.00
CA PHE A 35 -4.38 -6.64 6.71
C PHE A 35 -2.88 -6.39 6.71
N LEU A 36 -2.39 -5.40 7.47
CA LEU A 36 -0.97 -5.15 7.62
C LEU A 36 -0.31 -6.27 8.43
N ALA A 37 -0.93 -6.74 9.52
CA ALA A 37 -0.41 -7.89 10.26
C ALA A 37 -0.30 -9.13 9.37
N LEU A 38 -1.31 -9.41 8.55
CA LEU A 38 -1.27 -10.48 7.56
C LEU A 38 -0.17 -10.26 6.51
N HIS A 39 -0.02 -9.04 5.99
CA HIS A 39 1.03 -8.69 5.05
C HIS A 39 2.43 -8.90 5.62
N PHE A 40 2.68 -8.41 6.84
CA PHE A 40 3.95 -8.62 7.54
C PHE A 40 4.21 -10.10 7.80
N TRP A 41 3.19 -10.84 8.23
CA TRP A 41 3.32 -12.28 8.42
C TRP A 41 3.72 -12.98 7.12
N VAL A 42 3.08 -12.63 6.00
CA VAL A 42 3.38 -13.23 4.68
C VAL A 42 4.78 -12.86 4.17
N GLN A 43 5.21 -11.62 4.35
CA GLN A 43 6.45 -11.12 3.74
C GLN A 43 7.70 -11.26 4.61
N HIS A 44 7.55 -11.52 5.92
CA HIS A 44 8.69 -11.54 6.85
C HIS A 44 8.82 -12.80 7.70
N MET A 45 7.80 -13.67 7.75
CA MET A 45 7.85 -14.88 8.58
C MET A 45 8.01 -16.14 7.71
N PRO A 46 8.58 -17.23 8.27
CA PRO A 46 8.65 -18.53 7.59
C PRO A 46 7.26 -19.16 7.48
N ASN A 47 6.58 -18.95 6.34
CA ASN A 47 5.18 -19.36 6.13
C ASN A 47 4.95 -20.20 4.87
N GLY A 48 5.98 -20.45 4.06
CA GLY A 48 5.91 -21.22 2.82
C GLY A 48 5.40 -20.45 1.59
N PHE A 49 5.15 -19.14 1.68
CA PHE A 49 4.78 -18.29 0.55
C PHE A 49 5.95 -17.52 -0.09
N LEU A 50 7.16 -17.69 0.45
CA LEU A 50 8.41 -17.08 0.00
C LEU A 50 9.39 -18.18 -0.43
N ALA A 51 10.34 -17.84 -1.30
CA ALA A 51 11.39 -18.78 -1.68
C ALA A 51 12.33 -19.02 -0.49
N THR A 52 12.78 -20.26 -0.35
CA THR A 52 13.88 -20.61 0.55
C THR A 52 15.21 -20.04 0.04
N ALA A 53 16.21 -19.91 0.91
CA ALA A 53 17.55 -19.48 0.53
C ALA A 53 18.14 -20.31 -0.61
N THR A 54 17.93 -21.64 -0.58
CA THR A 54 18.39 -22.55 -1.64
C THR A 54 17.70 -22.25 -2.97
N GLU A 55 16.37 -22.17 -2.98
CA GLU A 55 15.62 -21.86 -4.21
C GLU A 55 16.00 -20.49 -4.79
N TYR A 56 16.24 -19.49 -3.93
CA TYR A 56 16.71 -18.18 -4.36
C TYR A 56 18.11 -18.25 -4.99
N ASN A 57 19.05 -18.94 -4.34
CA ASN A 57 20.41 -19.07 -4.86
C ASN A 57 20.44 -19.84 -6.19
N ASP A 58 19.58 -20.84 -6.36
CA ASP A 58 19.42 -21.56 -7.63
C ASP A 58 18.91 -20.63 -8.75
N ILE A 59 17.94 -19.76 -8.44
CA ILE A 59 17.45 -18.72 -9.37
C ILE A 59 18.59 -17.78 -9.76
N VAL A 60 19.37 -17.30 -8.79
CA VAL A 60 20.51 -16.41 -9.03
C VAL A 60 21.55 -17.07 -9.94
N ALA A 61 21.88 -18.34 -9.68
CA ALA A 61 22.80 -19.11 -10.52
C ALA A 61 22.26 -19.29 -11.94
N GLU A 62 20.96 -19.58 -12.11
CA GLU A 62 20.33 -19.67 -13.43
C GLU A 62 20.44 -18.35 -14.20
N PHE A 63 20.15 -17.21 -13.59
CA PHE A 63 20.25 -15.90 -14.24
C PHE A 63 21.68 -15.55 -14.64
N ALA A 64 22.68 -15.91 -13.84
CA ALA A 64 24.09 -15.72 -14.17
C ALA A 64 24.48 -16.43 -15.49
N THR A 65 23.87 -17.58 -15.79
CA THR A 65 24.11 -18.29 -17.07
C THR A 65 23.42 -17.65 -18.27
N LYS A 66 22.35 -16.87 -18.05
CA LYS A 66 21.53 -16.29 -19.12
C LYS A 66 22.02 -14.94 -19.61
N SER A 67 22.77 -14.20 -18.78
CA SER A 67 23.28 -12.90 -19.15
C SER A 67 24.60 -12.58 -18.43
N PRO A 68 25.65 -12.16 -19.17
CA PRO A 68 26.92 -11.74 -18.57
C PRO A 68 26.78 -10.63 -17.54
N GLU A 69 25.81 -9.73 -17.71
CA GLU A 69 25.53 -8.62 -16.79
C GLU A 69 25.15 -9.12 -15.39
N TYR A 70 24.41 -10.23 -15.31
CA TYR A 70 24.03 -10.82 -14.01
C TYR A 70 25.23 -11.50 -13.34
N ALA A 71 26.08 -12.17 -14.12
CA ALA A 71 27.30 -12.78 -13.60
C ALA A 71 28.26 -11.71 -13.04
N GLU A 72 28.40 -10.58 -13.73
CA GLU A 72 29.18 -9.43 -13.26
C GLU A 72 28.57 -8.80 -12.00
N ALA A 73 27.25 -8.59 -11.98
CA ALA A 73 26.55 -8.05 -10.80
C ALA A 73 26.70 -8.94 -9.55
N ILE A 74 26.78 -10.27 -9.71
CA ILE A 74 27.09 -11.19 -8.60
C ILE A 74 28.55 -11.04 -8.16
N ALA A 75 29.49 -11.00 -9.11
CA ALA A 75 30.92 -10.86 -8.82
C ALA A 75 31.24 -9.54 -8.08
N ASP A 76 30.57 -8.46 -8.45
CA ASP A 76 30.68 -7.14 -7.83
C ASP A 76 29.91 -7.03 -6.50
N GLY A 77 29.16 -8.06 -6.12
CA GLY A 77 28.39 -8.12 -4.88
C GLY A 77 27.11 -7.27 -4.88
N HIS A 78 26.65 -6.82 -6.05
CA HIS A 78 25.35 -6.18 -6.24
C HIS A 78 24.20 -7.17 -6.05
N ILE A 79 24.41 -8.44 -6.42
CA ILE A 79 23.51 -9.56 -6.12
C ILE A 79 24.24 -10.47 -5.16
N LYS A 80 23.64 -10.71 -3.99
CA LYS A 80 24.22 -11.56 -2.95
C LYS A 80 23.39 -12.81 -2.79
N GLU A 81 24.06 -13.93 -2.51
CA GLU A 81 23.38 -15.14 -2.07
C GLU A 81 22.62 -14.88 -0.77
N ALA A 82 21.49 -15.55 -0.61
CA ALA A 82 20.72 -15.53 0.62
C ALA A 82 21.46 -16.24 1.75
N LEU A 83 21.30 -15.72 2.96
CA LEU A 83 21.84 -16.34 4.18
C LEU A 83 21.15 -17.70 4.45
N PRO A 84 21.80 -18.61 5.19
CA PRO A 84 21.14 -19.84 5.63
C PRO A 84 19.83 -19.53 6.37
N GLU A 85 18.77 -20.26 6.02
CA GLU A 85 17.39 -20.09 6.55
C GLU A 85 16.71 -18.75 6.21
N GLU A 86 17.27 -17.95 5.30
CA GLU A 86 16.61 -16.76 4.80
C GLU A 86 15.43 -17.11 3.87
N HIS A 87 14.38 -16.29 3.93
CA HIS A 87 13.24 -16.37 3.04
C HIS A 87 13.18 -15.11 2.18
N VAL A 88 13.12 -15.29 0.86
CA VAL A 88 13.28 -14.20 -0.10
C VAL A 88 12.03 -14.07 -0.96
N ILE A 89 11.64 -12.82 -1.23
CA ILE A 89 10.57 -12.51 -2.16
C ILE A 89 11.11 -12.68 -3.59
N THR A 90 10.58 -13.64 -4.33
CA THR A 90 10.88 -13.86 -5.74
C THR A 90 9.63 -13.70 -6.61
N TYR A 91 9.82 -13.44 -7.90
CA TYR A 91 8.71 -13.35 -8.84
C TYR A 91 7.87 -14.63 -8.87
N SER A 92 8.52 -15.80 -8.92
CA SER A 92 7.84 -17.10 -8.96
C SER A 92 6.97 -17.33 -7.73
N SER A 93 7.46 -17.02 -6.53
CA SER A 93 6.69 -17.16 -5.29
C SER A 93 5.50 -16.19 -5.23
N VAL A 94 5.69 -14.93 -5.68
CA VAL A 94 4.59 -13.95 -5.77
C VAL A 94 3.53 -14.38 -6.79
N ALA A 95 3.95 -14.81 -7.98
CA ALA A 95 3.05 -15.26 -9.04
C ALA A 95 2.25 -16.50 -8.60
N ALA A 96 2.90 -17.47 -7.94
CA ALA A 96 2.23 -18.65 -7.40
C ALA A 96 1.18 -18.29 -6.32
N ARG A 97 1.52 -17.39 -5.39
CA ARG A 97 0.57 -16.92 -4.36
C ARG A 97 -0.61 -16.19 -4.99
N LEU A 98 -0.35 -15.27 -5.93
CA LEU A 98 -1.37 -14.45 -6.57
C LEU A 98 -2.18 -15.19 -7.65
N ALA A 99 -1.82 -16.42 -8.02
CA ALA A 99 -2.68 -17.30 -8.81
C ALA A 99 -3.97 -17.68 -8.03
N ASN A 100 -3.95 -17.63 -6.70
CA ASN A 100 -5.12 -17.86 -5.87
C ASN A 100 -5.96 -16.57 -5.73
N PRO A 101 -7.25 -16.58 -6.13
CA PRO A 101 -8.13 -15.40 -6.05
C PRO A 101 -8.29 -14.81 -4.64
N LEU A 102 -8.17 -15.63 -3.59
CA LEU A 102 -8.26 -15.16 -2.21
C LEU A 102 -7.13 -14.19 -1.87
N TRP A 103 -5.90 -14.52 -2.27
CA TRP A 103 -4.74 -13.65 -2.05
C TRP A 103 -4.85 -12.34 -2.84
N LYS A 104 -5.40 -12.39 -4.06
CA LYS A 104 -5.71 -11.16 -4.82
C LYS A 104 -6.69 -10.26 -4.06
N ALA A 105 -7.77 -10.85 -3.51
CA ALA A 105 -8.76 -10.10 -2.76
C ALA A 105 -8.16 -9.46 -1.51
N ILE A 106 -7.31 -10.18 -0.78
CA ILE A 106 -6.60 -9.66 0.40
C ILE A 106 -5.73 -8.46 0.04
N ASP A 107 -4.89 -8.57 -1.00
CA ASP A 107 -3.98 -7.49 -1.40
C ASP A 107 -4.75 -6.27 -1.95
N ILE A 108 -5.84 -6.48 -2.69
CA ILE A 108 -6.73 -5.39 -3.15
C ILE A 108 -7.39 -4.70 -1.96
N MET A 109 -7.85 -5.45 -0.96
CA MET A 109 -8.46 -4.86 0.24
C MET A 109 -7.45 -4.07 1.06
N LEU A 110 -6.23 -4.57 1.24
CA LEU A 110 -5.14 -3.83 1.88
C LEU A 110 -4.85 -2.52 1.14
N LEU A 111 -4.72 -2.57 -0.19
CA LEU A 111 -4.50 -1.40 -1.05
C LEU A 111 -5.61 -0.35 -0.86
N LEU A 112 -6.87 -0.76 -1.00
CA LEU A 112 -8.01 0.16 -0.91
C LEU A 112 -8.15 0.75 0.49
N PHE A 113 -7.92 -0.03 1.55
CA PHE A 113 -7.97 0.47 2.92
C PHE A 113 -6.82 1.44 3.20
N ALA A 114 -5.60 1.15 2.72
CA ALA A 114 -4.45 2.03 2.90
C ALA A 114 -4.67 3.38 2.20
N LEU A 115 -5.13 3.36 0.96
CA LEU A 115 -5.40 4.56 0.18
C LEU A 115 -6.58 5.37 0.75
N ALA A 116 -7.67 4.72 1.15
CA ALA A 116 -8.81 5.39 1.76
C ALA A 116 -8.44 6.03 3.12
N HIS A 117 -7.69 5.30 3.97
CA HIS A 117 -7.20 5.80 5.25
C HIS A 117 -6.26 7.00 5.06
N GLY A 118 -5.30 6.86 4.14
CA GLY A 118 -4.33 7.89 3.80
C GLY A 118 -4.97 9.15 3.22
N LEU A 119 -5.92 9.03 2.28
CA LEU A 119 -6.60 10.17 1.66
C LEU A 119 -7.41 10.97 2.69
N ASN A 120 -8.16 10.28 3.54
CA ASN A 120 -8.95 10.92 4.58
C ASN A 120 -8.04 11.55 5.66
N GLY A 121 -6.93 10.89 6.01
CA GLY A 121 -5.98 11.39 7.01
C GLY A 121 -5.26 12.63 6.51
N LEU A 122 -4.81 12.59 5.25
CA LEU A 122 -4.21 13.72 4.57
C LEU A 122 -5.21 14.88 4.44
N ASN A 123 -6.49 14.62 4.15
CA ASN A 123 -7.49 15.68 4.13
C ASN A 123 -7.62 16.42 5.47
N ASN A 124 -7.55 15.70 6.60
CA ASN A 124 -7.54 16.33 7.92
C ASN A 124 -6.32 17.25 8.09
N VAL A 125 -5.12 16.75 7.73
CA VAL A 125 -3.89 17.56 7.75
C VAL A 125 -4.02 18.80 6.84
N LEU A 126 -4.57 18.65 5.64
CA LEU A 126 -4.75 19.77 4.72
C LEU A 126 -5.72 20.83 5.27
N VAL A 127 -6.79 20.41 5.95
CA VAL A 127 -7.75 21.31 6.60
C VAL A 127 -7.09 22.09 7.74
N ASP A 128 -6.24 21.44 8.52
CA ASP A 128 -5.59 22.04 9.69
C ASP A 128 -4.45 23.00 9.32
N TYR A 129 -3.64 22.64 8.33
CA TYR A 129 -2.40 23.38 8.03
C TYR A 129 -2.48 24.30 6.80
N VAL A 130 -3.37 24.07 5.84
CA VAL A 130 -3.45 24.88 4.61
C VAL A 130 -4.54 25.94 4.72
N GLN A 131 -4.15 27.17 5.05
CA GLN A 131 -5.06 28.30 5.26
C GLN A 131 -5.69 28.82 3.95
N ARG A 132 -4.95 28.78 2.83
CA ARG A 132 -5.43 29.26 1.53
C ARG A 132 -6.44 28.27 0.94
N ALA A 133 -7.71 28.66 0.89
CA ALA A 133 -8.80 27.79 0.44
C ALA A 133 -8.62 27.22 -0.98
N ALA A 134 -8.12 28.01 -1.93
CA ALA A 134 -7.85 27.56 -3.29
C ALA A 134 -6.74 26.49 -3.33
N LEU A 135 -5.65 26.72 -2.59
CA LEU A 135 -4.55 25.77 -2.49
C LEU A 135 -4.98 24.46 -1.83
N ARG A 136 -5.74 24.53 -0.73
CA ARG A 136 -6.27 23.35 -0.05
C ARG A 136 -7.14 22.49 -0.97
N LYS A 137 -8.05 23.11 -1.74
CA LYS A 137 -8.88 22.40 -2.73
C LYS A 137 -8.03 21.76 -3.82
N ALA A 138 -7.04 22.48 -4.35
CA ALA A 138 -6.14 21.96 -5.36
C ALA A 138 -5.32 20.76 -4.85
N LEU A 139 -4.79 20.85 -3.62
CA LEU A 139 -4.05 19.76 -2.99
C LEU A 139 -4.94 18.54 -2.76
N PHE A 140 -6.14 18.71 -2.21
CA PHE A 140 -7.07 17.60 -2.03
C PHE A 140 -7.46 16.93 -3.35
N ALA A 141 -7.77 17.73 -4.38
CA ALA A 141 -8.06 17.21 -5.73
C ALA A 141 -6.86 16.43 -6.30
N GLY A 142 -5.64 16.94 -6.12
CA GLY A 142 -4.41 16.23 -6.49
C GLY A 142 -4.23 14.92 -5.73
N SER A 143 -4.45 14.92 -4.42
CA SER A 143 -4.40 13.69 -3.59
C SER A 143 -5.44 12.67 -4.02
N LEU A 144 -6.66 13.10 -4.36
CA LEU A 144 -7.71 12.23 -4.87
C LEU A 144 -7.31 11.63 -6.23
N ALA A 145 -6.75 12.44 -7.14
CA ALA A 145 -6.28 11.95 -8.44
C ALA A 145 -5.18 10.90 -8.29
N VAL A 146 -4.20 11.15 -7.42
CA VAL A 146 -3.14 10.17 -7.10
C VAL A 146 -3.73 8.90 -6.48
N CYS A 147 -4.67 9.03 -5.54
CA CYS A 147 -5.36 7.88 -4.93
C CYS A 147 -6.05 7.01 -5.98
N LEU A 148 -6.78 7.62 -6.92
CA LEU A 148 -7.47 6.89 -7.99
C LEU A 148 -6.48 6.22 -8.95
N PHE A 149 -5.42 6.94 -9.35
CA PHE A 149 -4.37 6.40 -10.19
C PHE A 149 -3.70 5.17 -9.55
N LEU A 150 -3.27 5.29 -8.29
CA LEU A 150 -2.65 4.19 -7.55
C LEU A 150 -3.61 3.01 -7.33
N SER A 151 -4.90 3.28 -7.12
CA SER A 151 -5.91 2.22 -6.99
C SER A 151 -6.03 1.42 -8.29
N VAL A 152 -6.17 2.10 -9.44
CA VAL A 152 -6.30 1.44 -10.74
C VAL A 152 -5.03 0.69 -11.10
N GLN A 153 -3.87 1.34 -10.97
CA GLN A 153 -2.58 0.72 -11.29
C GLN A 153 -2.30 -0.48 -10.38
N GLY A 154 -2.54 -0.35 -9.08
CA GLY A 154 -2.32 -1.43 -8.12
C GLY A 154 -3.25 -2.62 -8.35
N ILE A 155 -4.53 -2.38 -8.60
CA ILE A 155 -5.48 -3.45 -8.95
C ILE A 155 -5.07 -4.14 -10.25
N ALA A 156 -4.70 -3.37 -11.28
CA ALA A 156 -4.23 -3.95 -12.56
C ALA A 156 -2.99 -4.83 -12.36
N SER A 157 -2.02 -4.38 -11.58
CA SER A 157 -0.82 -5.18 -11.24
C SER A 157 -1.16 -6.46 -10.47
N ILE A 158 -2.06 -6.40 -9.48
CA ILE A 158 -2.47 -7.58 -8.70
C ILE A 158 -3.24 -8.59 -9.58
N LEU A 159 -4.11 -8.10 -10.47
CA LEU A 159 -4.87 -8.96 -11.37
C LEU A 159 -3.96 -9.64 -12.41
N ALA A 160 -2.96 -8.93 -12.93
CA ALA A 160 -2.01 -9.46 -13.89
C ALA A 160 -1.03 -10.48 -13.29
N ALA A 161 -0.64 -10.33 -12.01
CA ALA A 161 0.28 -11.27 -11.38
C ALA A 161 -0.36 -12.65 -11.22
N GLY A 162 0.29 -13.72 -11.68
CA GLY A 162 -0.22 -15.09 -11.52
C GLY A 162 -1.43 -15.43 -12.40
N SER A 163 -1.76 -14.62 -13.42
CA SER A 163 -2.86 -14.91 -14.37
C SER A 163 -2.46 -15.80 -15.56
N GLY A 164 -1.24 -16.35 -15.56
CA GLY A 164 -0.77 -17.29 -16.59
C GLY A 164 -0.48 -16.65 -17.94
N ALA A 165 0.39 -15.64 -17.97
CA ALA A 165 1.09 -15.17 -19.17
C ALA A 165 2.59 -15.43 -19.04
#